data_AF-A0A2V6XEF9-F1
#
_entry.id   AF-A0A2V6XEF9-F1
#
_cell.length_a   1.000
_cell.length_b   1.000
_cell.length_c   1.000
_cell.angle_alpha   90.00
_cell.angle_beta   90.00
_cell.angle_gamma   90.00
#
_symmetry.space_group_name_H-M   'P 1'
#
loop_
_entity.id
_entity.type
_entity.pdbx_description
1 polymer ?
#
loop_
_entity_poly.entity_id
_entity_poly.type
_entity_poly.pdbx_seq_one_letter_code
_entity_poly.pdbx_strand_id
1 'polypeptide(L)'
;MAAACPRCSAPAVERDKCAQCGVVASVYAAALEKMRRPPAPPGPGPTVADAPVPARADTPRAATPAAARPAEMRPPAPQAAAPRANTPTWGVAVASAAPRPATNGSTPAPTAASALAMMAPSQTRMLTFHGAGGTLFGIYVVNVLLTIATLGWYRFWGKVKVRRFMLSQTGFEGDRFAYHGTGKELLLGFFKAAMFVGLPITLLGIAAELSHDKMIHGVTRFFTSSLVFFFIPIAMVGARRYRLSRTSWRGIRFSFRGRASAFTKIFVRGSLLSMLTLSLYYPFFQARQQHFMVSHSHFGRRPFRFDGRGRDLFGPYVLTVLLFLPTLGLYTFWFQAKKTRYFWEHTYFETARFRCTVTGRQLMNLTIGNLVWLVVTLGLAWPWVLVRNARFAFAYLNIDGSLDLAGIVQEPQLATATGDALSSLLGADVDFA
;
A
#
# COMPACT_ATOMS: atom_id res chain seq x y z
N MET A 1 -35.25 -17.41 -33.11
CA MET A 1 -34.23 -16.52 -33.71
C MET A 1 -32.92 -16.76 -32.97
N ALA A 2 -31.87 -17.21 -33.66
CA ALA A 2 -30.56 -17.39 -33.03
C ALA A 2 -30.05 -16.02 -32.54
N ALA A 3 -29.79 -15.89 -31.24
CA ALA A 3 -29.33 -14.63 -30.67
C ALA A 3 -27.93 -14.31 -31.22
N ALA A 4 -27.79 -13.17 -31.89
CA ALA A 4 -26.50 -12.66 -32.32
C ALA A 4 -25.60 -12.40 -31.10
N CYS A 5 -24.29 -12.62 -31.25
CA CYS A 5 -23.37 -12.41 -30.13
C CYS A 5 -23.34 -10.93 -29.70
N PRO A 6 -23.61 -10.60 -28.43
CA PRO A 6 -23.65 -9.21 -27.94
C PRO A 6 -22.29 -8.48 -27.96
N ARG A 7 -21.20 -9.18 -28.23
CA ARG A 7 -19.85 -8.61 -28.31
C ARG A 7 -19.34 -8.38 -29.74
N CYS A 8 -19.74 -9.23 -30.70
CA CYS A 8 -19.18 -9.23 -32.05
C CYS A 8 -20.22 -9.39 -33.16
N SER A 9 -21.52 -9.37 -32.82
CA SER A 9 -22.66 -9.42 -33.75
C SER A 9 -22.73 -10.67 -34.64
N ALA A 10 -21.86 -11.68 -34.42
CA ALA A 10 -21.85 -12.89 -35.23
C ALA A 10 -23.15 -13.71 -35.07
N PRO A 11 -23.69 -14.29 -36.16
CA PRO A 11 -24.98 -15.00 -36.17
C PRO A 11 -24.92 -16.44 -35.60
N ALA A 12 -23.73 -17.00 -35.37
CA ALA A 12 -23.55 -18.37 -34.86
C ALA A 12 -23.10 -18.39 -33.39
N VAL A 13 -24.04 -18.62 -32.49
CA VAL A 13 -23.78 -18.98 -31.08
C VAL A 13 -24.20 -20.42 -30.90
N GLU A 14 -23.23 -21.34 -30.99
CA GLU A 14 -23.47 -22.76 -30.77
C GLU A 14 -23.32 -23.07 -29.28
N ARG A 15 -24.35 -23.65 -28.64
CA ARG A 15 -24.35 -24.02 -27.21
C ARG A 15 -23.87 -22.89 -26.28
N ASP A 16 -24.44 -21.69 -26.43
CA ASP A 16 -24.15 -20.50 -25.60
C ASP A 16 -22.72 -19.94 -25.72
N LYS A 17 -21.87 -20.50 -26.58
CA LYS A 17 -20.49 -20.02 -26.79
C LYS A 17 -20.30 -19.53 -28.21
N CYS A 18 -19.82 -18.30 -28.37
CA CYS A 18 -19.55 -17.75 -29.69
C CYS A 18 -18.27 -18.36 -30.28
N ALA A 19 -18.36 -18.93 -31.49
CA ALA A 19 -17.20 -19.52 -32.18
C ALA A 19 -16.15 -18.47 -32.60
N GLN A 20 -16.56 -17.22 -32.83
CA GLN A 20 -15.67 -16.13 -33.25
C GLN A 20 -14.89 -15.50 -32.09
N CYS A 21 -15.54 -15.24 -30.95
CA CYS A 21 -14.92 -14.52 -29.82
C CYS A 21 -14.79 -15.35 -28.53
N GLY A 22 -15.28 -16.60 -28.52
CA GLY A 22 -15.18 -17.53 -27.40
C GLY A 22 -16.02 -17.17 -26.17
N VAL A 23 -16.81 -16.09 -26.23
CA VAL A 23 -17.60 -15.58 -25.11
C VAL A 23 -18.85 -16.42 -24.90
N VAL A 24 -19.16 -16.68 -23.63
CA VAL A 24 -20.44 -17.27 -23.22
C VAL A 24 -21.50 -16.16 -23.20
N ALA A 25 -22.49 -16.24 -24.08
CA ALA A 25 -23.41 -15.14 -24.36
C ALA A 25 -24.27 -14.78 -23.14
N SER A 26 -24.74 -15.78 -22.39
CA SER A 26 -25.51 -15.60 -21.16
C SER A 26 -24.76 -14.83 -20.07
N VAL A 27 -23.49 -15.17 -19.83
CA VAL A 27 -22.63 -14.52 -18.83
C VAL A 27 -22.36 -13.06 -19.20
N TYR A 28 -22.13 -12.80 -20.48
CA TYR A 28 -21.86 -11.46 -20.98
C TYR A 28 -23.11 -10.57 -20.93
N ALA A 29 -24.28 -11.11 -21.27
CA ALA A 29 -25.55 -10.40 -21.15
C ALA A 29 -25.87 -10.05 -19.68
N ALA A 30 -25.67 -10.98 -18.75
CA ALA A 30 -25.85 -10.74 -17.32
C ALA A 30 -24.89 -9.66 -16.79
N ALA A 31 -23.66 -9.61 -17.29
CA ALA A 31 -22.69 -8.57 -16.93
C ALA A 31 -23.08 -7.19 -17.48
N LEU A 32 -23.57 -7.10 -18.72
CA LEU A 32 -24.09 -5.86 -19.31
C LEU A 32 -25.29 -5.33 -18.55
N GLU A 33 -26.23 -6.21 -18.17
CA GLU A 33 -27.41 -5.83 -17.39
C GLU A 33 -27.01 -5.28 -16.02
N LYS A 34 -26.01 -5.89 -15.38
CA LYS A 34 -25.46 -5.40 -14.10
C LYS A 34 -24.80 -4.03 -14.23
N MET A 35 -24.20 -3.70 -15.39
CA MET A 35 -23.61 -2.39 -15.65
C MET A 35 -24.65 -1.32 -16.00
N ARG A 36 -25.81 -1.71 -16.55
CA ARG A 36 -26.92 -0.79 -16.84
C ARG A 36 -27.70 -0.38 -15.59
N ARG A 37 -27.66 -1.18 -14.52
CA ARG A 37 -28.35 -0.83 -13.27
C ARG A 37 -27.67 0.36 -12.60
N PRO A 38 -28.42 1.44 -12.26
CA PRO A 38 -27.90 2.52 -11.44
C PRO A 38 -27.48 1.98 -10.05
N PRO A 39 -26.53 2.64 -9.36
CA PRO A 39 -26.12 2.23 -8.02
C PRO A 39 -27.33 2.19 -7.09
N ALA A 40 -27.51 1.07 -6.40
CA ALA A 40 -28.60 0.91 -5.44
C ALA A 40 -28.47 1.97 -4.32
N PRO A 41 -29.55 2.64 -3.94
CA PRO A 41 -29.53 3.53 -2.78
C PRO A 41 -29.11 2.73 -1.53
N PRO A 42 -28.41 3.36 -0.57
CA PRO A 42 -28.04 2.70 0.67
C PRO A 42 -29.32 2.18 1.35
N GLY A 43 -29.44 0.85 1.41
CA GLY A 43 -30.55 0.21 2.11
C GLY A 43 -30.51 0.57 3.60
N PRO A 44 -31.67 0.68 4.26
CA PRO A 44 -31.72 0.86 5.70
C PRO A 44 -30.93 -0.29 6.34
N GLY A 45 -29.95 0.06 7.19
CA GLY A 45 -29.27 -0.92 8.02
C GLY A 45 -30.29 -1.72 8.84
N PRO A 46 -29.95 -2.94 9.27
CA PRO A 46 -30.89 -3.78 10.02
C PRO A 46 -31.44 -3.01 11.22
N THR A 47 -32.74 -2.71 11.17
CA THR A 47 -33.52 -2.21 12.28
C THR A 47 -33.55 -3.30 13.34
N VAL A 48 -32.92 -3.01 14.48
CA VAL A 48 -33.06 -3.82 15.69
C VAL A 48 -34.49 -3.60 16.17
N ALA A 49 -35.38 -4.52 15.81
CA ALA A 49 -36.69 -4.68 16.43
C ALA A 49 -36.64 -5.91 17.34
N ASP A 50 -37.23 -5.74 18.52
CA ASP A 50 -37.60 -6.75 19.52
C ASP A 50 -36.48 -7.36 20.38
N ALA A 51 -36.02 -6.55 21.34
CA ALA A 51 -35.58 -7.05 22.64
C ALA A 51 -36.45 -6.41 23.74
N PRO A 52 -37.05 -7.18 24.67
CA PRO A 52 -37.92 -6.63 25.71
C PRO A 52 -37.11 -5.76 26.68
N VAL A 53 -37.65 -4.56 26.93
CA VAL A 53 -37.11 -3.56 27.86
C VAL A 53 -37.32 -4.04 29.30
N PRO A 54 -36.28 -4.25 30.13
CA PRO A 54 -36.47 -4.42 31.56
C PRO A 54 -36.80 -3.09 32.24
N ALA A 55 -37.73 -3.16 33.20
CA ALA A 55 -38.34 -2.05 33.90
C ALA A 55 -37.33 -1.09 34.57
N ARG A 56 -37.67 0.21 34.51
CA ARG A 56 -36.96 1.31 35.19
C ARG A 56 -36.97 1.08 36.71
N ALA A 57 -35.80 1.10 37.32
CA ALA A 57 -35.64 1.38 38.74
C ALA A 57 -35.36 2.88 38.92
N ASP A 58 -36.22 3.53 39.69
CA ASP A 58 -36.11 4.93 40.10
C ASP A 58 -34.81 5.18 40.88
N THR A 59 -34.07 6.22 40.51
CA THR A 59 -33.05 6.82 41.38
C THR A 59 -33.18 8.34 41.37
N PRO A 60 -32.96 9.00 42.51
CA PRO A 60 -33.42 10.38 42.71
C PRO A 60 -32.49 11.41 42.07
N ARG A 61 -33.15 12.47 41.61
CA ARG A 61 -32.62 13.71 41.04
C ARG A 61 -31.64 14.40 41.99
N ALA A 62 -30.37 14.48 41.62
CA ALA A 62 -29.41 15.39 42.25
C ALA A 62 -29.11 16.56 41.30
N ALA A 63 -29.23 17.77 41.83
CA ALA A 63 -29.27 19.04 41.12
C ALA A 63 -27.90 19.44 40.53
N THR A 64 -27.95 19.95 39.31
CA THR A 64 -26.86 20.62 38.60
C THR A 64 -26.74 22.07 39.08
N PRO A 65 -25.56 22.56 39.50
CA PRO A 65 -25.30 24.00 39.53
C PRO A 65 -24.86 24.47 38.14
N ALA A 66 -25.52 25.51 37.65
CA ALA A 66 -25.20 26.23 36.45
C ALA A 66 -23.81 26.88 36.55
N ALA A 67 -22.90 26.53 35.63
CA ALA A 67 -21.64 27.22 35.42
C ALA A 67 -21.68 27.94 34.06
N ALA A 68 -21.40 29.24 34.13
CA ALA A 68 -21.54 30.23 33.08
C ALA A 68 -20.58 30.01 31.90
N ARG A 69 -21.07 30.35 30.70
CA ARG A 69 -20.28 30.47 29.48
C ARG A 69 -19.39 31.72 29.56
N PRO A 70 -18.06 31.63 29.35
CA PRO A 70 -17.25 32.81 29.08
C PRO A 70 -17.42 33.26 27.63
N ALA A 71 -17.55 34.57 27.45
CA ALA A 71 -17.74 35.26 26.18
C ALA A 71 -16.56 35.05 25.22
N GLU A 72 -16.91 34.82 23.96
CA GLU A 72 -16.01 34.69 22.81
C GLU A 72 -15.46 36.07 22.43
N MET A 73 -14.20 36.34 22.78
CA MET A 73 -13.51 37.57 22.42
C MET A 73 -12.84 37.41 21.05
N ARG A 74 -13.45 38.04 20.04
CA ARG A 74 -13.03 38.08 18.65
C ARG A 74 -11.87 39.08 18.47
N PRO A 75 -10.66 38.68 18.04
CA PRO A 75 -9.60 39.63 17.69
C PRO A 75 -9.84 40.24 16.29
N PRO A 76 -9.39 41.50 16.04
CA PRO A 76 -9.65 42.21 14.80
C PRO A 76 -8.79 41.71 13.62
N ALA A 77 -9.33 41.86 12.42
CA ALA A 77 -8.71 41.51 11.15
C ALA A 77 -7.43 42.33 10.87
N PRO A 78 -6.34 41.70 10.38
CA PRO A 78 -5.23 42.45 9.82
C PRO A 78 -5.49 42.80 8.34
N GLN A 79 -5.22 44.07 8.04
CA GLN A 79 -5.43 44.76 6.77
C GLN A 79 -4.53 44.21 5.65
N ALA A 80 -5.03 44.31 4.42
CA ALA A 80 -4.32 43.95 3.20
C ALA A 80 -3.11 44.86 2.96
N ALA A 81 -1.94 44.26 2.72
CA ALA A 81 -0.77 44.91 2.14
C ALA A 81 -0.30 44.12 0.91
N ALA A 82 -0.31 44.78 -0.24
CA ALA A 82 0.19 44.29 -1.52
C ALA A 82 1.74 44.17 -1.53
N PRO A 83 2.33 43.39 -2.46
CA PRO A 83 3.67 42.84 -2.29
C PRO A 83 4.77 43.82 -2.71
N ARG A 84 5.83 43.92 -1.90
CA ARG A 84 7.13 44.47 -2.32
C ARG A 84 7.95 43.36 -2.95
N ALA A 85 8.21 43.50 -4.25
CA ALA A 85 9.21 42.74 -4.99
C ALA A 85 10.60 43.07 -4.44
N ASN A 86 11.36 42.06 -4.05
CA ASN A 86 12.81 42.12 -3.86
C ASN A 86 13.39 40.72 -4.16
N THR A 87 13.76 40.51 -5.41
CA THR A 87 14.57 39.38 -5.87
C THR A 87 16.05 39.72 -5.68
N PRO A 88 16.87 38.87 -5.01
CA PRO A 88 18.31 39.00 -5.06
C PRO A 88 18.83 38.47 -6.41
N THR A 89 19.48 39.35 -7.15
CA THR A 89 20.21 39.10 -8.39
C THR A 89 21.45 38.25 -8.11
N TRP A 90 21.45 36.99 -8.57
CA TRP A 90 22.69 36.24 -8.83
C TRP A 90 22.90 36.23 -10.34
N GLY A 91 23.93 36.95 -10.78
CA GLY A 91 24.34 37.04 -12.17
C GLY A 91 24.79 35.69 -12.70
N VAL A 92 24.22 35.29 -13.83
CA VAL A 92 24.78 34.27 -14.71
C VAL A 92 24.99 34.93 -16.07
N ALA A 93 26.23 34.87 -16.51
CA ALA A 93 26.73 35.43 -17.75
C ALA A 93 25.92 34.95 -18.96
N VAL A 94 25.52 35.91 -19.81
CA VAL A 94 24.93 35.67 -21.11
C VAL A 94 26.04 35.23 -22.07
N ALA A 95 26.06 33.95 -22.40
CA ALA A 95 26.81 33.44 -23.54
C ALA A 95 26.01 33.71 -24.82
N SER A 96 26.63 34.45 -25.73
CA SER A 96 26.10 34.84 -27.03
C SER A 96 25.72 33.62 -27.88
N ALA A 97 24.45 33.53 -28.29
CA ALA A 97 23.96 32.49 -29.19
C ALA A 97 23.96 33.00 -30.64
N ALA A 98 24.68 32.28 -31.50
CA ALA A 98 24.70 32.47 -32.95
C ALA A 98 23.29 32.28 -33.58
N PRO A 99 22.99 32.93 -34.73
CA PRO A 99 21.65 32.93 -35.31
C PRO A 99 21.32 31.58 -35.97
N ARG A 100 20.13 31.03 -35.69
CA ARG A 100 19.56 29.89 -36.41
C ARG A 100 18.67 30.38 -37.57
N PRO A 101 18.66 29.67 -38.70
CA PRO A 101 17.95 30.09 -39.91
C PRO A 101 16.43 29.91 -39.74
N ALA A 102 15.69 30.81 -40.38
CA ALA A 102 14.25 30.77 -40.50
C ALA A 102 13.79 29.53 -41.26
N THR A 103 12.98 28.69 -40.63
CA THR A 103 12.14 27.72 -41.31
C THR A 103 10.69 27.97 -40.93
N ASN A 104 9.93 28.40 -41.94
CA ASN A 104 8.49 28.58 -41.88
C ASN A 104 7.84 27.22 -41.65
N GLY A 105 7.24 27.04 -40.47
CA GLY A 105 6.42 25.90 -40.13
C GLY A 105 5.44 26.35 -39.05
N SER A 106 4.22 26.67 -39.46
CA SER A 106 3.11 27.02 -38.57
C SER A 106 2.78 25.84 -37.66
N THR A 107 3.32 25.84 -36.45
CA THR A 107 2.79 25.02 -35.35
C THR A 107 1.42 25.62 -34.98
N PRO A 108 0.29 24.90 -35.11
CA PRO A 108 -0.98 25.43 -34.63
C PRO A 108 -0.86 25.63 -33.12
N ALA A 109 -1.13 26.85 -32.66
CA ALA A 109 -1.24 27.17 -31.25
C ALA A 109 -2.22 26.18 -30.59
N PRO A 110 -1.94 25.69 -29.36
CA PRO A 110 -2.89 24.82 -28.67
C PRO A 110 -4.23 25.55 -28.59
N THR A 111 -5.25 24.97 -29.22
CA THR A 111 -6.63 25.48 -29.21
C THR A 111 -7.07 25.82 -27.80
N ALA A 112 -7.87 26.88 -27.62
CA ALA A 112 -8.41 27.30 -26.31
C ALA A 112 -9.07 26.15 -25.53
N ALA A 113 -9.56 25.10 -26.21
CA ALA A 113 -10.03 23.86 -25.59
C ALA A 113 -8.95 23.08 -24.82
N SER A 114 -7.70 23.04 -25.32
CA SER A 114 -6.55 22.44 -24.62
C SER A 114 -6.06 23.31 -23.45
N ALA A 115 -6.21 24.64 -23.56
CA ALA A 115 -5.91 25.55 -22.46
C ALA A 115 -6.97 25.46 -21.33
N LEU A 116 -8.25 25.31 -21.68
CA LEU A 116 -9.34 25.09 -20.73
C LEU A 116 -9.25 23.71 -20.04
N ALA A 117 -8.76 22.67 -20.74
CA ALA A 117 -8.48 21.37 -20.13
C ALA A 117 -7.32 21.43 -19.11
N MET A 118 -6.35 22.33 -19.30
CA MET A 118 -5.27 22.59 -18.34
C MET A 118 -5.74 23.35 -17.08
N MET A 119 -6.92 24.00 -17.15
CA MET A 119 -7.51 24.83 -16.10
C MET A 119 -8.59 24.12 -15.28
N ALA A 120 -8.88 22.85 -15.57
CA ALA A 120 -9.77 22.06 -14.72
C ALA A 120 -9.15 21.95 -13.31
N PRO A 121 -9.90 22.25 -12.23
CA PRO A 121 -9.36 22.17 -10.89
C PRO A 121 -8.85 20.74 -10.65
N SER A 122 -7.60 20.62 -10.23
CA SER A 122 -7.02 19.34 -9.83
C SER A 122 -7.90 18.76 -8.74
N GLN A 123 -8.71 17.74 -9.09
CA GLN A 123 -9.56 17.08 -8.11
C GLN A 123 -8.63 16.34 -7.13
N THR A 124 -8.58 16.83 -5.90
CA THR A 124 -7.96 16.11 -4.80
C THR A 124 -8.90 15.01 -4.35
N ARG A 125 -8.49 13.76 -4.57
CA ARG A 125 -9.25 12.56 -4.23
C ARG A 125 -8.69 11.96 -2.95
N MET A 126 -9.56 11.62 -2.02
CA MET A 126 -9.18 11.09 -0.71
C MET A 126 -9.51 9.61 -0.61
N LEU A 127 -8.65 8.87 0.07
CA LEU A 127 -8.95 7.50 0.48
C LEU A 127 -9.74 7.53 1.79
N THR A 128 -10.75 6.67 1.91
CA THR A 128 -11.58 6.58 3.11
C THR A 128 -11.38 5.24 3.80
N PHE A 129 -11.50 5.23 5.12
CA PHE A 129 -11.47 4.00 5.91
C PHE A 129 -12.62 3.95 6.91
N HIS A 130 -13.47 2.95 6.75
CA HIS A 130 -14.72 2.81 7.49
C HIS A 130 -14.62 1.79 8.64
N GLY A 131 -13.46 1.17 8.84
CA GLY A 131 -13.28 0.11 9.84
C GLY A 131 -13.26 0.65 11.27
N ALA A 132 -13.83 -0.13 12.18
CA ALA A 132 -13.82 0.13 13.62
C ALA A 132 -12.88 -0.85 14.35
N GLY A 133 -12.23 -0.39 15.41
CA GLY A 133 -11.32 -1.22 16.21
C GLY A 133 -12.04 -2.38 16.90
N GLY A 134 -13.24 -2.14 17.44
CA GLY A 134 -14.03 -3.17 18.13
C GLY A 134 -14.50 -4.31 17.24
N THR A 135 -14.90 -4.03 15.99
CA THR A 135 -15.29 -5.09 15.04
C THR A 135 -14.09 -5.95 14.65
N LEU A 136 -12.93 -5.33 14.44
CA LEU A 136 -11.69 -6.06 14.21
C LEU A 136 -11.22 -6.84 15.44
N PHE A 137 -11.44 -6.31 16.65
CA PHE A 137 -11.12 -6.99 17.90
C PHE A 137 -11.89 -8.30 18.06
N GLY A 138 -13.21 -8.29 17.77
CA GLY A 138 -14.00 -9.52 17.78
C GLY A 138 -13.45 -10.59 16.82
N ILE A 139 -13.08 -10.18 15.59
CA ILE A 139 -12.42 -11.08 14.63
C ILE A 139 -11.08 -11.59 15.19
N TYR A 140 -10.30 -10.71 15.81
CA TYR A 140 -8.97 -11.02 16.34
C TYR A 140 -9.02 -12.01 17.51
N VAL A 141 -9.89 -11.80 18.50
CA VAL A 141 -10.02 -12.70 19.66
C VAL A 141 -10.43 -14.10 19.21
N VAL A 142 -11.43 -14.22 18.33
CA VAL A 142 -11.83 -15.51 17.76
C VAL A 142 -10.66 -16.17 17.02
N ASN A 143 -9.89 -15.40 16.25
CA ASN A 143 -8.72 -15.94 15.55
C ASN A 143 -7.63 -16.41 16.53
N VAL A 144 -7.39 -15.70 17.63
CA VAL A 144 -6.42 -16.09 18.67
C VAL A 144 -6.88 -17.37 19.36
N LEU A 145 -8.14 -17.45 19.80
CA LEU A 145 -8.71 -18.65 20.43
C LEU A 145 -8.61 -19.87 19.49
N LEU A 146 -9.00 -19.71 18.23
CA LEU A 146 -8.86 -20.78 17.23
C LEU A 146 -7.39 -21.12 16.94
N THR A 147 -6.48 -20.16 17.01
CA THR A 147 -5.05 -20.41 16.84
C THR A 147 -4.50 -21.22 18.00
N ILE A 148 -4.90 -20.93 19.24
CA ILE A 148 -4.52 -21.72 20.42
C ILE A 148 -5.13 -23.13 20.31
N ALA A 149 -6.42 -23.24 20.03
CA ALA A 149 -7.13 -24.51 19.91
C ALA A 149 -6.59 -25.42 18.79
N THR A 150 -5.99 -24.84 17.75
CA THR A 150 -5.39 -25.58 16.63
C THR A 150 -3.86 -25.65 16.69
N LEU A 151 -3.27 -25.38 17.87
CA LEU A 151 -1.82 -25.39 18.10
C LEU A 151 -1.03 -24.59 17.05
N GLY A 152 -1.52 -23.40 16.71
CA GLY A 152 -0.88 -22.46 15.80
C GLY A 152 -1.30 -22.59 14.34
N TRP A 153 -2.08 -23.61 13.95
CA TRP A 153 -2.43 -23.83 12.54
C TRP A 153 -3.39 -22.77 12.00
N TYR A 154 -4.35 -22.31 12.81
CA TYR A 154 -5.38 -21.36 12.37
C TYR A 154 -4.83 -19.96 12.03
N ARG A 155 -3.58 -19.63 12.42
CA ARG A 155 -2.97 -18.31 12.19
C ARG A 155 -3.05 -17.85 10.73
N PHE A 156 -2.97 -18.78 9.78
CA PHE A 156 -3.03 -18.49 8.34
C PHE A 156 -4.41 -17.99 7.90
N TRP A 157 -5.48 -18.61 8.40
CA TRP A 157 -6.85 -18.18 8.15
C TRP A 157 -7.17 -16.89 8.89
N GLY A 158 -6.70 -16.75 10.13
CA GLY A 158 -6.82 -15.52 10.90
C GLY A 158 -6.19 -14.32 10.17
N LYS A 159 -4.99 -14.48 9.63
CA LYS A 159 -4.29 -13.44 8.86
C LYS A 159 -5.09 -13.01 7.62
N VAL A 160 -5.67 -13.97 6.89
CA VAL A 160 -6.52 -13.67 5.73
C VAL A 160 -7.80 -12.96 6.12
N LYS A 161 -8.44 -13.34 7.22
CA LYS A 161 -9.63 -12.64 7.75
C LYS A 161 -9.33 -11.19 8.09
N VAL A 162 -8.21 -10.92 8.79
CA VAL A 162 -7.78 -9.56 9.13
C VAL A 162 -7.47 -8.74 7.87
N ARG A 163 -6.74 -9.30 6.90
CA ARG A 163 -6.45 -8.61 5.62
C ARG A 163 -7.71 -8.31 4.82
N ARG A 164 -8.64 -9.28 4.74
CA ARG A 164 -9.93 -9.10 4.07
C ARG A 164 -10.75 -8.02 4.73
N PHE A 165 -10.80 -7.97 6.06
CA PHE A 165 -11.47 -6.90 6.79
C PHE A 165 -10.83 -5.54 6.49
N MET A 166 -9.50 -5.43 6.57
CA MET A 166 -8.84 -4.14 6.29
C MET A 166 -9.16 -3.63 4.90
N LEU A 167 -9.01 -4.47 3.87
CA LEU A 167 -9.26 -4.06 2.49
C LEU A 167 -10.75 -3.80 2.22
N SER A 168 -11.67 -4.59 2.80
CA SER A 168 -13.10 -4.33 2.63
C SER A 168 -13.58 -3.05 3.32
N GLN A 169 -12.82 -2.53 4.29
CA GLN A 169 -13.10 -1.27 4.96
C GLN A 169 -12.35 -0.07 4.33
N THR A 170 -11.42 -0.30 3.42
CA THR A 170 -10.80 0.75 2.60
C THR A 170 -11.67 1.07 1.39
N GLY A 171 -11.96 2.36 1.22
CA GLY A 171 -12.73 2.91 0.10
C GLY A 171 -11.89 3.90 -0.71
N PHE A 172 -12.15 3.94 -2.01
CA PHE A 172 -11.63 4.94 -2.95
C PHE A 172 -12.74 5.27 -3.95
N GLU A 173 -13.04 6.55 -4.16
CA GLU A 173 -14.10 7.01 -5.08
C GLU A 173 -15.48 6.35 -4.80
N GLY A 174 -15.80 6.12 -3.52
CA GLY A 174 -17.05 5.47 -3.10
C GLY A 174 -17.04 3.93 -3.17
N ASP A 175 -16.09 3.33 -3.87
CA ASP A 175 -15.98 1.87 -4.02
C ASP A 175 -14.95 1.26 -3.06
N ARG A 176 -15.27 0.09 -2.50
CA ARG A 176 -14.40 -0.64 -1.56
C ARG A 176 -13.44 -1.58 -2.28
N PHE A 177 -12.26 -1.78 -1.69
CA PHE A 177 -11.33 -2.82 -2.14
C PHE A 177 -11.82 -4.21 -1.72
N ALA A 178 -11.43 -5.23 -2.49
CA ALA A 178 -11.72 -6.63 -2.18
C ALA A 178 -10.42 -7.46 -2.15
N TYR A 179 -10.39 -8.43 -1.25
CA TYR A 179 -9.27 -9.35 -1.07
C TYR A 179 -9.69 -10.82 -1.28
N HIS A 180 -8.99 -11.48 -2.20
CA HIS A 180 -9.31 -12.82 -2.71
C HIS A 180 -8.31 -13.91 -2.26
N GLY A 181 -7.38 -13.60 -1.37
CA GLY A 181 -6.42 -14.59 -0.87
C GLY A 181 -7.08 -15.60 0.08
N THR A 182 -6.53 -16.81 0.15
CA THR A 182 -7.05 -17.89 1.02
C THR A 182 -6.00 -18.36 2.03
N GLY A 183 -6.44 -18.83 3.21
CA GLY A 183 -5.53 -19.33 4.25
C GLY A 183 -4.69 -20.53 3.79
N LYS A 184 -5.27 -21.40 2.96
CA LYS A 184 -4.59 -22.57 2.37
C LYS A 184 -3.40 -22.17 1.50
N GLU A 185 -3.50 -21.08 0.74
CA GLU A 185 -2.37 -20.57 -0.06
C GLU A 185 -1.19 -20.15 0.81
N LEU A 186 -1.45 -19.46 1.93
CA LEU A 186 -0.39 -19.06 2.86
C LEU A 186 0.24 -20.26 3.56
N LEU A 187 -0.57 -21.25 3.94
CA LEU A 187 -0.10 -22.49 4.55
C LEU A 187 0.82 -23.27 3.60
N LEU A 188 0.42 -23.45 2.34
CA LEU A 188 1.23 -24.10 1.31
C LEU A 188 2.54 -23.34 1.06
N GLY A 189 2.49 -22.00 1.05
CA GLY A 189 3.69 -21.17 0.94
C GLY A 189 4.65 -21.40 2.10
N PHE A 190 4.13 -21.39 3.33
CA PHE A 190 4.91 -21.68 4.52
C PHE A 190 5.56 -23.07 4.47
N PHE A 191 4.82 -24.11 4.06
CA PHE A 191 5.40 -25.45 3.92
C PHE A 191 6.52 -25.52 2.88
N LYS A 192 6.33 -24.88 1.72
CA LYS A 192 7.39 -24.82 0.71
C LYS A 192 8.63 -24.08 1.24
N ALA A 193 8.46 -22.95 1.92
CA ALA A 193 9.57 -22.22 2.53
C ALA A 193 10.25 -23.04 3.64
N ALA A 194 9.47 -23.69 4.51
CA ALA A 194 9.97 -24.55 5.57
C ALA A 194 10.73 -25.76 5.01
N MET A 195 10.24 -26.39 3.95
CA MET A 195 10.88 -27.57 3.35
C MET A 195 12.14 -27.22 2.55
N PHE A 196 12.11 -26.17 1.72
CA PHE A 196 13.23 -25.85 0.83
C PHE A 196 14.28 -24.91 1.44
N VAL A 197 13.93 -24.18 2.51
CA VAL A 197 14.86 -23.24 3.16
C VAL A 197 15.03 -23.59 4.62
N GLY A 198 13.93 -23.73 5.37
CA GLY A 198 13.98 -24.02 6.81
C GLY A 198 14.70 -25.33 7.15
N LEU A 199 14.28 -26.44 6.55
CA LEU A 199 14.74 -27.79 6.86
C LEU A 199 16.23 -27.98 6.52
N PRO A 200 16.75 -27.56 5.35
CA PRO A 200 18.18 -27.58 5.09
C PRO A 200 18.97 -26.78 6.13
N ILE A 201 18.53 -25.57 6.47
CA ILE A 201 19.20 -24.72 7.47
C ILE A 201 19.23 -25.41 8.84
N THR A 202 18.11 -25.97 9.29
CA THR A 202 18.04 -26.63 10.60
C THR A 202 18.87 -27.90 10.64
N LEU A 203 18.85 -28.72 9.58
CA LEU A 203 19.61 -29.97 9.52
C LEU A 203 21.12 -29.69 9.49
N LEU A 204 21.56 -28.75 8.64
CA LEU A 204 22.95 -28.31 8.60
C LEU A 204 23.39 -27.75 9.95
N GLY A 205 22.54 -26.95 10.61
CA GLY A 205 22.81 -26.40 11.94
C GLY A 205 22.99 -27.47 13.00
N ILE A 206 22.10 -28.47 13.05
CA ILE A 206 22.20 -29.60 13.99
C ILE A 206 23.44 -30.45 13.70
N ALA A 207 23.73 -30.74 12.42
CA ALA A 207 24.91 -31.50 12.02
C ALA A 207 26.21 -30.77 12.43
N ALA A 208 26.25 -29.46 12.27
CA ALA A 208 27.36 -28.65 12.75
C ALA A 208 27.48 -28.73 14.29
N GLU A 209 26.38 -28.60 15.04
CA GLU A 209 26.35 -28.78 16.51
C GLU A 209 26.92 -30.11 16.97
N LEU A 210 26.49 -31.20 16.33
CA LEU A 210 26.98 -32.55 16.64
C LEU A 210 28.48 -32.73 16.36
N SER A 211 29.05 -32.00 15.40
CA SER A 211 30.47 -32.13 15.05
C SER A 211 31.43 -31.60 16.13
N HIS A 212 30.95 -30.78 17.08
CA HIS A 212 31.75 -30.11 18.13
C HIS A 212 32.95 -29.29 17.64
N ASP A 213 33.16 -29.16 16.33
CA ASP A 213 34.26 -28.40 15.74
C ASP A 213 33.85 -26.96 15.45
N LYS A 214 34.53 -26.00 16.09
CA LYS A 214 34.27 -24.56 15.94
C LYS A 214 34.42 -24.07 14.49
N MET A 215 35.30 -24.68 13.69
CA MET A 215 35.50 -24.29 12.29
C MET A 215 34.31 -24.73 11.43
N ILE A 216 33.85 -25.97 11.57
CA ILE A 216 32.67 -26.49 10.86
C ILE A 216 31.42 -25.69 11.21
N HIS A 217 31.29 -25.33 12.49
CA HIS A 217 30.26 -24.42 12.99
C HIS A 217 30.26 -23.06 12.32
N GLY A 218 31.42 -22.39 12.29
CA GLY A 218 31.58 -21.08 11.67
C GLY A 218 31.24 -21.11 10.18
N VAL A 219 31.78 -22.08 9.46
CA VAL A 219 31.53 -22.27 8.03
C VAL A 219 30.04 -22.53 7.76
N THR A 220 29.40 -23.42 8.52
CA THR A 220 27.98 -23.74 8.36
C THR A 220 27.09 -22.51 8.64
N ARG A 221 27.39 -21.73 9.69
CA ARG A 221 26.66 -20.50 10.00
C ARG A 221 26.81 -19.45 8.89
N PHE A 222 28.00 -19.33 8.30
CA PHE A 222 28.24 -18.42 7.18
C PHE A 222 27.43 -18.80 5.95
N PHE A 223 27.44 -20.08 5.56
CA PHE A 223 26.66 -20.57 4.41
C PHE A 223 25.16 -20.45 4.61
N THR A 224 24.64 -20.86 5.77
CA THR A 224 23.19 -20.76 6.08
C THR A 224 22.72 -19.31 6.16
N SER A 225 23.52 -18.41 6.75
CA SER A 225 23.21 -16.96 6.77
C SER A 225 23.21 -16.35 5.37
N SER A 226 24.16 -16.76 4.52
CA SER A 226 24.22 -16.34 3.12
C SER A 226 22.98 -16.81 2.35
N LEU A 227 22.55 -18.06 2.55
CA LEU A 227 21.33 -18.59 1.93
C LEU A 227 20.10 -17.76 2.30
N VAL A 228 19.92 -17.44 3.60
CA VAL A 228 18.83 -16.58 4.07
C VAL A 228 18.91 -15.18 3.45
N PHE A 229 20.10 -14.59 3.39
CA PHE A 229 20.32 -13.27 2.80
C PHE A 229 19.87 -13.19 1.33
N PHE A 230 20.16 -14.20 0.51
CA PHE A 230 19.68 -14.27 -0.88
C PHE A 230 18.20 -14.62 -0.99
N PHE A 231 17.65 -15.36 -0.03
CA PHE A 231 16.23 -15.72 0.00
C PHE A 231 15.32 -14.52 0.32
N ILE A 232 15.75 -13.60 1.20
CA ILE A 232 14.97 -12.40 1.59
C ILE A 232 14.44 -11.60 0.38
N PRO A 233 15.25 -11.13 -0.58
CA PRO A 233 14.74 -10.35 -1.71
C PRO A 233 13.80 -11.15 -2.62
N ILE A 234 14.02 -12.46 -2.74
CA ILE A 234 13.12 -13.35 -3.46
C ILE A 234 11.76 -13.37 -2.76
N ALA A 235 11.74 -13.61 -1.44
CA ALA A 235 10.55 -13.57 -0.60
C ALA A 235 9.80 -12.24 -0.67
N MET A 236 10.51 -11.11 -0.63
CA MET A 236 9.91 -9.78 -0.76
C MET A 236 9.14 -9.60 -2.08
N VAL A 237 9.74 -10.00 -3.21
CA VAL A 237 9.09 -9.92 -4.53
C VAL A 237 7.88 -10.86 -4.61
N GLY A 238 8.02 -12.09 -4.11
CA GLY A 238 6.93 -13.05 -4.09
C GLY A 238 5.75 -12.62 -3.22
N ALA A 239 6.02 -12.10 -2.02
CA ALA A 239 5.01 -11.54 -1.12
C ALA A 239 4.31 -10.32 -1.74
N ARG A 240 5.06 -9.40 -2.38
CA ARG A 240 4.48 -8.26 -3.11
C ARG A 240 3.57 -8.73 -4.25
N ARG A 241 4.01 -9.73 -5.02
CA ARG A 241 3.23 -10.32 -6.12
C ARG A 241 1.95 -10.98 -5.63
N TYR A 242 2.04 -11.80 -4.59
CA TYR A 242 0.89 -12.45 -3.98
C TYR A 242 -0.13 -11.44 -3.46
N ARG A 243 0.32 -10.40 -2.73
CA ARG A 243 -0.61 -9.39 -2.18
C ARG A 243 -1.34 -8.62 -3.29
N LEU A 244 -0.63 -8.20 -4.34
CA LEU A 244 -1.28 -7.44 -5.41
C LEU A 244 -2.23 -8.30 -6.24
N SER A 245 -1.86 -9.54 -6.60
CA SER A 245 -2.74 -10.41 -7.40
C SER A 245 -4.06 -10.76 -6.71
N ARG A 246 -4.08 -10.70 -5.37
CA ARG A 246 -5.26 -10.96 -4.55
C ARG A 246 -6.03 -9.72 -4.15
N THR A 247 -5.55 -8.53 -4.47
CA THR A 247 -6.27 -7.28 -4.25
C THR A 247 -6.96 -6.83 -5.55
N SER A 248 -8.21 -6.40 -5.44
CA SER A 248 -8.96 -5.83 -6.55
C SER A 248 -9.76 -4.61 -6.11
N TRP A 249 -10.03 -3.73 -7.06
CA TRP A 249 -10.94 -2.59 -6.91
C TRP A 249 -11.82 -2.49 -8.15
N ARG A 250 -13.13 -2.35 -7.97
CA ARG A 250 -14.15 -2.39 -9.05
C ARG A 250 -14.01 -3.60 -9.99
N GLY A 251 -13.64 -4.76 -9.43
CA GLY A 251 -13.43 -6.00 -10.18
C GLY A 251 -12.07 -6.12 -10.89
N ILE A 252 -11.31 -5.03 -11.02
CA ILE A 252 -9.99 -5.01 -11.66
C ILE A 252 -8.93 -5.39 -10.62
N ARG A 253 -8.09 -6.37 -10.93
CA ARG A 253 -7.02 -6.84 -10.04
C ARG A 253 -5.74 -6.03 -10.20
N PHE A 254 -5.01 -5.87 -9.09
CA PHE A 254 -3.64 -5.39 -9.12
C PHE A 254 -2.70 -6.54 -9.52
N SER A 255 -1.51 -6.20 -10.02
CA SER A 255 -0.49 -7.21 -10.31
C SER A 255 0.92 -6.68 -10.09
N PHE A 256 1.86 -7.59 -9.87
CA PHE A 256 3.29 -7.27 -9.78
C PHE A 256 4.07 -8.03 -10.84
N ARG A 257 4.67 -7.31 -11.78
CA ARG A 257 5.38 -7.88 -12.95
C ARG A 257 6.91 -7.86 -12.80
N GLY A 258 7.42 -7.58 -11.61
CA GLY A 258 8.87 -7.52 -11.35
C GLY A 258 9.50 -8.90 -11.26
N ARG A 259 10.71 -9.06 -11.82
CA ARG A 259 11.51 -10.29 -11.74
C ARG A 259 12.30 -10.34 -10.43
N ALA A 260 12.21 -11.47 -9.70
CA ALA A 260 12.92 -11.64 -8.43
C ALA A 260 14.44 -11.49 -8.59
N SER A 261 15.04 -12.09 -9.61
CA SER A 261 16.49 -12.00 -9.87
C SER A 261 16.98 -10.57 -10.09
N ALA A 262 16.20 -9.73 -10.76
CA ALA A 262 16.55 -8.32 -10.96
C ALA A 262 16.54 -7.56 -9.62
N PHE A 263 15.55 -7.84 -8.75
CA PHE A 263 15.50 -7.27 -7.40
C PHE A 263 16.62 -7.79 -6.51
N THR A 264 16.95 -9.09 -6.58
CA THR A 264 18.04 -9.70 -5.81
C THR A 264 19.38 -9.02 -6.14
N LYS A 265 19.67 -8.70 -7.41
CA LYS A 265 20.88 -7.94 -7.78
C LYS A 265 20.91 -6.56 -7.14
N ILE A 266 19.78 -5.85 -7.13
CA ILE A 266 19.65 -4.53 -6.46
C ILE A 266 19.88 -4.68 -4.95
N PHE A 267 19.27 -5.71 -4.34
CA PHE A 267 19.38 -6.00 -2.92
C PHE A 267 20.81 -6.33 -2.50
N VAL A 268 21.45 -7.28 -3.16
CA VAL A 268 22.82 -7.72 -2.84
C VAL A 268 23.81 -6.57 -3.00
N ARG A 269 23.80 -5.88 -4.16
CA ARG A 269 24.69 -4.72 -4.38
C ARG A 269 24.41 -3.60 -3.38
N GLY A 270 23.14 -3.31 -3.11
CA GLY A 270 22.73 -2.26 -2.19
C GLY A 270 23.15 -2.56 -0.76
N SER A 271 22.97 -3.79 -0.30
CA SER A 271 23.39 -4.26 1.02
C SER A 271 24.90 -4.27 1.18
N LEU A 272 25.66 -4.77 0.19
CA LEU A 272 27.13 -4.77 0.22
C LEU A 272 27.69 -3.33 0.27
N LEU A 273 27.18 -2.43 -0.58
CA LEU A 273 27.58 -1.03 -0.55
C LEU A 273 27.18 -0.34 0.75
N SER A 274 26.00 -0.65 1.30
CA SER A 274 25.57 -0.09 2.58
C SER A 274 26.43 -0.60 3.73
N MET A 275 26.82 -1.88 3.72
CA MET A 275 27.73 -2.44 4.71
C MET A 275 29.12 -1.81 4.62
N LEU A 276 29.69 -1.69 3.41
CA LEU A 276 31.00 -1.10 3.17
C LEU A 276 31.06 0.40 3.57
N THR A 277 29.96 1.13 3.40
CA THR A 277 29.89 2.57 3.68
C THR A 277 29.35 2.89 5.07
N LEU A 278 29.31 1.92 5.98
CA LEU A 278 28.74 2.07 7.33
C LEU A 278 27.34 2.72 7.29
N SER A 279 26.46 2.18 6.46
CA SER A 279 25.08 2.60 6.18
C SER A 279 24.90 3.90 5.39
N LEU A 280 25.96 4.65 5.05
CA LEU A 280 25.85 5.92 4.34
C LEU A 280 25.17 5.80 2.96
N TYR A 281 25.29 4.64 2.30
CA TYR A 281 24.61 4.35 1.02
C TYR A 281 23.11 3.96 1.16
N TYR A 282 22.60 3.75 2.37
CA TYR A 282 21.22 3.32 2.64
C TYR A 282 20.11 4.11 1.92
N PRO A 283 20.11 5.47 1.85
CA PRO A 283 19.04 6.21 1.16
C PRO A 283 19.00 5.94 -0.35
N PHE A 284 20.14 5.68 -0.99
CA PHE A 284 20.20 5.29 -2.40
C PHE A 284 19.68 3.87 -2.61
N PHE A 285 20.04 2.97 -1.71
CA PHE A 285 19.53 1.60 -1.70
C PHE A 285 18.00 1.58 -1.57
N GLN A 286 17.45 2.28 -0.58
CA GLN A 286 16.01 2.40 -0.34
C GLN A 286 15.25 3.00 -1.53
N ALA A 287 15.73 4.11 -2.09
CA ALA A 287 15.09 4.72 -3.26
C ALA A 287 15.06 3.77 -4.46
N ARG A 288 16.12 2.97 -4.67
CA ARG A 288 16.17 1.99 -5.77
C ARG A 288 15.26 0.80 -5.54
N GLN A 289 15.14 0.32 -4.30
CA GLN A 289 14.16 -0.70 -3.94
C GLN A 289 12.74 -0.20 -4.18
N GLN A 290 12.42 1.02 -3.72
CA GLN A 290 11.12 1.64 -3.90
C GLN A 290 10.79 1.83 -5.38
N HIS A 291 11.74 2.36 -6.17
CA HIS A 291 11.60 2.48 -7.62
C HIS A 291 11.23 1.14 -8.25
N PHE A 292 11.97 0.06 -7.93
CA PHE A 292 11.67 -1.27 -8.47
C PHE A 292 10.28 -1.77 -8.05
N MET A 293 9.93 -1.62 -6.78
CA MET A 293 8.66 -2.11 -6.23
C MET A 293 7.44 -1.34 -6.75
N VAL A 294 7.57 -0.05 -7.03
CA VAL A 294 6.49 0.78 -7.58
C VAL A 294 6.38 0.60 -9.09
N SER A 295 7.48 0.73 -9.84
CA SER A 295 7.49 0.65 -11.32
C SER A 295 6.94 -0.66 -11.88
N HIS A 296 7.02 -1.74 -11.11
CA HIS A 296 6.52 -3.06 -11.50
C HIS A 296 5.15 -3.41 -10.89
N SER A 297 4.58 -2.54 -10.05
CA SER A 297 3.18 -2.63 -9.62
C SER A 297 2.28 -2.09 -10.72
N HIS A 298 1.20 -2.81 -11.03
CA HIS A 298 0.24 -2.45 -12.07
C HIS A 298 -1.18 -2.52 -11.52
N PHE A 299 -2.04 -1.63 -12.00
CA PHE A 299 -3.49 -1.72 -11.81
C PHE A 299 -4.14 -1.93 -13.18
N GLY A 300 -4.77 -3.10 -13.37
CA GLY A 300 -5.14 -3.57 -14.70
C GLY A 300 -3.90 -3.68 -15.61
N ARG A 301 -3.86 -2.87 -16.67
CA ARG A 301 -2.73 -2.79 -17.63
C ARG A 301 -1.75 -1.65 -17.35
N ARG A 302 -2.12 -0.68 -16.51
CA ARG A 302 -1.37 0.56 -16.34
C ARG A 302 -0.38 0.44 -15.18
N PRO A 303 0.93 0.74 -15.37
CA PRO A 303 1.94 0.67 -14.32
C PRO A 303 1.88 1.90 -13.41
N PHE A 304 2.22 1.72 -12.14
CA PHE A 304 2.63 2.84 -11.29
C PHE A 304 4.04 3.29 -11.70
N ARG A 305 4.32 4.58 -11.56
CA ARG A 305 5.63 5.17 -11.87
C ARG A 305 6.23 5.80 -10.63
N PHE A 306 7.56 5.79 -10.56
CA PHE A 306 8.31 6.41 -9.48
C PHE A 306 9.55 7.12 -10.05
N ASP A 307 9.72 8.41 -9.76
CA ASP A 307 10.83 9.22 -10.28
C ASP A 307 11.80 9.70 -9.18
N GLY A 308 11.56 9.29 -7.93
CA GLY A 308 12.35 9.69 -6.76
C GLY A 308 13.80 9.22 -6.82
N ARG A 309 14.71 10.10 -6.39
CA ARG A 309 16.17 9.91 -6.40
C ARG A 309 16.70 9.86 -4.96
N GLY A 310 17.54 8.87 -4.67
CA GLY A 310 18.13 8.71 -3.33
C GLY A 310 19.00 9.87 -2.85
N ARG A 311 19.55 10.67 -3.78
CA ARG A 311 20.38 11.85 -3.45
C ARG A 311 19.60 12.93 -2.69
N ASP A 312 18.30 13.07 -2.96
CA ASP A 312 17.46 14.10 -2.31
C ASP A 312 17.16 13.72 -0.84
N LEU A 313 17.28 12.43 -0.52
CA LEU A 313 17.18 11.88 0.84
C LEU A 313 18.51 11.80 1.58
N PHE A 314 19.64 11.99 0.88
CA PHE A 314 20.98 11.82 1.44
C PHE A 314 21.29 12.82 2.55
N GLY A 315 21.13 14.13 2.29
CA GLY A 315 21.37 15.17 3.30
C GLY A 315 20.52 14.98 4.57
N PRO A 316 19.20 14.79 4.46
CA PRO A 316 18.35 14.48 5.62
C PRO A 316 18.74 13.20 6.36
N TYR A 317 19.22 12.18 5.65
CA TYR A 317 19.69 10.93 6.25
C TYR A 317 20.99 11.12 7.04
N VAL A 318 21.98 11.83 6.49
CA VAL A 318 23.23 12.15 7.20
C VAL A 318 22.93 12.94 8.47
N LEU A 319 22.01 13.91 8.39
CA LEU A 319 21.54 14.64 9.57
C LEU A 319 20.90 13.69 10.60
N THR A 320 20.17 12.65 10.17
CA THR A 320 19.66 11.62 11.08
C THR A 320 20.74 10.80 11.74
N VAL A 321 21.76 10.39 11.00
CA VAL A 321 22.89 9.64 11.57
C VAL A 321 23.62 10.48 12.61
N LEU A 322 23.88 11.76 12.31
CA LEU A 322 24.54 12.70 13.24
C LEU A 322 23.70 12.95 14.50
N LEU A 323 22.38 13.15 14.34
CA LEU A 323 21.46 13.40 15.46
C LEU A 323 20.98 12.12 16.16
N PHE A 324 21.36 10.93 15.70
CA PHE A 324 20.88 9.68 16.26
C PHE A 324 21.27 9.55 17.74
N LEU A 325 22.55 9.72 18.06
CA LEU A 325 23.04 9.62 19.44
C LEU A 325 22.55 10.78 20.33
N PRO A 326 22.67 12.06 19.91
CA PRO A 326 22.22 13.20 20.73
C PRO A 326 20.72 13.19 21.04
N THR A 327 19.89 12.67 20.14
CA THR A 327 18.43 12.64 20.31
C THR A 327 17.90 11.29 20.78
N LEU A 328 18.77 10.34 21.13
CA LEU A 328 18.41 8.94 21.43
C LEU A 328 17.45 8.33 20.36
N GLY A 329 17.72 8.64 19.09
CA GLY A 329 16.94 8.16 17.95
C GLY A 329 15.62 8.88 17.70
N LEU A 330 15.24 9.90 18.49
CA LEU A 330 13.98 10.63 18.32
C LEU A 330 13.88 11.29 16.94
N TYR A 331 14.99 11.82 16.40
CA TYR A 331 14.99 12.45 15.08
C TYR A 331 14.64 11.48 13.93
N THR A 332 14.74 10.16 14.13
CA THR A 332 14.36 9.17 13.12
C THR A 332 12.89 9.33 12.67
N PHE A 333 11.98 9.79 13.54
CA PHE A 333 10.58 10.04 13.18
C PHE A 333 10.43 11.14 12.12
N TRP A 334 11.24 12.20 12.18
CA TRP A 334 11.22 13.26 11.18
C TRP A 334 11.77 12.78 9.84
N PHE A 335 12.82 11.97 9.87
CA PHE A 335 13.34 11.34 8.65
C PHE A 335 12.34 10.37 8.04
N GLN A 336 11.69 9.53 8.84
CA GLN A 336 10.66 8.61 8.36
C GLN A 336 9.47 9.36 7.76
N ALA A 337 8.99 10.42 8.41
CA ALA A 337 7.93 11.27 7.85
C ALA A 337 8.38 11.94 6.54
N LYS A 338 9.60 12.51 6.48
CA LYS A 338 10.15 13.11 5.25
C LYS A 338 10.30 12.08 4.12
N LYS A 339 10.82 10.88 4.43
CA LYS A 339 10.96 9.78 3.48
C LYS A 339 9.61 9.33 2.95
N THR A 340 8.61 9.15 3.81
CA THR A 340 7.25 8.78 3.43
C THR A 340 6.63 9.84 2.52
N ARG A 341 6.71 11.12 2.89
CA ARG A 341 6.24 12.22 2.04
C ARG A 341 6.92 12.21 0.68
N TYR A 342 8.25 12.14 0.67
CA TYR A 342 9.04 12.10 -0.56
C TYR A 342 8.66 10.91 -1.45
N PHE A 343 8.50 9.71 -0.89
CA PHE A 343 8.14 8.53 -1.68
C PHE A 343 6.73 8.60 -2.26
N TRP A 344 5.74 9.08 -1.51
CA TRP A 344 4.40 9.28 -2.04
C TRP A 344 4.38 10.38 -3.10
N GLU A 345 5.01 11.53 -2.82
CA GLU A 345 5.13 12.64 -3.76
C GLU A 345 5.80 12.21 -5.06
N HIS A 346 6.75 11.28 -5.05
CA HIS A 346 7.41 10.81 -6.28
C HIS A 346 6.74 9.56 -6.87
N THR A 347 5.54 9.19 -6.39
CA THR A 347 4.75 8.09 -6.95
C THR A 347 3.60 8.64 -7.78
N TYR A 348 3.43 8.09 -8.98
CA TYR A 348 2.41 8.51 -9.94
C TYR A 348 1.63 7.30 -10.43
N PHE A 349 0.35 7.53 -10.69
CA PHE A 349 -0.48 6.64 -11.47
C PHE A 349 -1.08 7.45 -12.61
N GLU A 350 -0.59 7.19 -13.82
CA GLU A 350 -0.85 8.04 -15.00
C GLU A 350 -0.49 9.51 -14.79
N THR A 351 -1.49 10.39 -14.70
CA THR A 351 -1.33 11.82 -14.45
C THR A 351 -1.60 12.18 -12.99
N ALA A 352 -2.12 11.25 -12.19
CA ALA A 352 -2.39 11.46 -10.79
C ALA A 352 -1.14 11.22 -9.94
N ARG A 353 -0.87 12.16 -9.03
CA ARG A 353 0.25 12.15 -8.10
C ARG A 353 -0.26 11.86 -6.70
N PHE A 354 0.44 11.00 -5.97
CA PHE A 354 0.14 10.80 -4.55
C PHE A 354 0.81 11.92 -3.75
N ARG A 355 0.10 12.50 -2.78
CA ARG A 355 0.62 13.53 -1.89
C ARG A 355 0.40 13.10 -0.46
N CYS A 356 1.46 13.16 0.33
CA CYS A 356 1.38 12.86 1.76
C CYS A 356 1.79 14.08 2.58
N THR A 357 0.98 14.47 3.57
CA THR A 357 1.20 15.67 4.40
C THR A 357 1.63 15.35 5.82
N VAL A 358 2.06 14.11 6.08
CA VAL A 358 2.45 13.63 7.42
C VAL A 358 3.66 14.39 7.99
N THR A 359 3.55 14.83 9.24
CA THR A 359 4.64 15.46 9.98
C THR A 359 5.35 14.49 10.93
N GLY A 360 6.61 14.76 11.27
CA GLY A 360 7.40 13.94 12.20
C GLY A 360 6.74 13.80 13.58
N ARG A 361 6.19 14.90 14.12
CA ARG A 361 5.47 14.90 15.41
C ARG A 361 4.21 14.05 15.37
N GLN A 362 3.42 14.11 14.29
CA GLN A 362 2.23 13.28 14.13
C GLN A 362 2.59 11.79 14.08
N LEU A 363 3.64 11.44 13.33
CA LEU A 363 4.12 10.05 13.25
C LEU A 363 4.65 9.56 14.60
N MET A 364 5.43 10.38 15.30
CA MET A 364 5.95 10.09 16.64
C MET A 364 4.81 9.85 17.64
N ASN A 365 3.81 10.75 17.70
CA ASN A 365 2.66 10.60 18.59
C ASN A 365 1.83 9.35 18.27
N LEU A 366 1.70 8.99 16.99
CA LEU A 366 1.07 7.75 16.58
C LEU A 366 1.87 6.54 17.07
N THR A 367 3.17 6.49 16.79
CA THR A 367 4.02 5.33 17.13
C THR A 367 4.16 5.14 18.63
N ILE A 368 4.46 6.20 19.39
CA ILE A 368 4.59 6.14 20.85
C ILE A 368 3.24 5.80 21.47
N GLY A 369 2.14 6.44 21.03
CA GLY A 369 0.81 6.13 21.54
C GLY A 369 0.40 4.67 21.27
N ASN A 370 0.70 4.14 20.08
CA ASN A 370 0.47 2.74 19.74
C ASN A 370 1.32 1.81 20.60
N LEU A 371 2.59 2.14 20.83
CA LEU A 371 3.49 1.36 21.67
C LEU A 371 2.97 1.29 23.11
N VAL A 372 2.58 2.42 23.68
CA VAL A 372 1.99 2.49 25.02
C VAL A 372 0.72 1.62 25.10
N TRP A 373 -0.18 1.73 24.12
CA TRP A 373 -1.37 0.88 24.05
C TRP A 373 -1.02 -0.61 23.99
N LEU A 374 -0.03 -1.01 23.19
CA LEU A 374 0.39 -2.40 23.11
C LEU A 374 1.03 -2.90 24.40
N VAL A 375 1.88 -2.11 25.05
CA VAL A 375 2.53 -2.51 26.31
C VAL A 375 1.51 -2.63 27.44
N VAL A 376 0.66 -1.62 27.64
CA VAL A 376 -0.34 -1.60 28.72
C VAL A 376 -1.34 -2.75 28.58
N THR A 377 -1.70 -3.12 27.35
CA THR A 377 -2.67 -4.19 27.09
C THR A 377 -2.02 -5.55 26.83
N LEU A 378 -0.70 -5.68 27.00
CA LEU A 378 0.07 -6.89 26.69
C LEU A 378 -0.21 -7.42 25.27
N GLY A 379 -0.35 -6.50 24.31
CA GLY A 379 -0.60 -6.79 22.90
C GLY A 379 -2.07 -6.94 22.50
N LEU A 380 -3.01 -6.94 23.45
CA LEU A 380 -4.45 -7.09 23.16
C LEU A 380 -4.99 -5.92 22.32
N ALA A 381 -4.39 -4.73 22.42
CA ALA A 381 -4.73 -3.54 21.64
C ALA A 381 -4.36 -3.61 20.14
N TRP A 382 -3.73 -4.69 19.67
CA TRP A 382 -3.26 -4.80 18.28
C TRP A 382 -4.31 -4.45 17.20
N PRO A 383 -5.59 -4.88 17.30
CA PRO A 383 -6.64 -4.51 16.36
C PRO A 383 -6.89 -3.00 16.27
N TRP A 384 -6.93 -2.30 17.41
CA TRP A 384 -7.12 -0.84 17.44
C TRP A 384 -5.91 -0.12 16.85
N VAL A 385 -4.70 -0.61 17.12
CA VAL A 385 -3.47 -0.06 16.53
C VAL A 385 -3.49 -0.16 15.01
N LEU A 386 -3.90 -1.32 14.45
CA LEU A 386 -4.00 -1.46 13.00
C LEU A 386 -5.04 -0.50 12.39
N VAL A 387 -6.21 -0.36 13.03
CA VAL A 387 -7.25 0.58 12.58
C VAL A 387 -6.76 2.03 12.68
N ARG A 388 -6.07 2.39 13.76
CA ARG A 388 -5.51 3.73 13.97
C ARG A 388 -4.43 4.04 12.92
N ASN A 389 -3.56 3.09 12.60
CA ASN A 389 -2.57 3.21 11.53
C ASN A 389 -3.22 3.39 10.16
N ALA A 390 -4.25 2.60 9.84
CA ALA A 390 -4.99 2.74 8.59
C ALA A 390 -5.64 4.13 8.48
N ARG A 391 -6.39 4.55 9.51
CA ARG A 391 -7.01 5.89 9.56
C ARG A 391 -5.98 7.01 9.42
N PHE A 392 -4.85 6.89 10.11
CA PHE A 392 -3.77 7.86 10.00
C PHE A 392 -3.19 7.92 8.59
N ALA A 393 -2.89 6.78 7.98
CA ALA A 393 -2.36 6.74 6.61
C ALA A 393 -3.31 7.43 5.62
N PHE A 394 -4.62 7.16 5.70
CA PHE A 394 -5.60 7.75 4.79
C PHE A 394 -5.94 9.22 5.09
N ALA A 395 -5.85 9.65 6.35
CA ALA A 395 -6.09 11.05 6.72
C ALA A 395 -5.02 12.00 6.12
N TYR A 396 -3.80 11.51 5.91
CA TYR A 396 -2.69 12.32 5.39
C TYR A 396 -2.28 11.95 3.96
N LEU A 397 -3.00 11.04 3.28
CA LEU A 397 -2.69 10.60 1.92
C LEU A 397 -3.80 11.03 0.96
N ASN A 398 -3.44 11.92 0.04
CA ASN A 398 -4.32 12.43 -1.00
C ASN A 398 -3.79 12.04 -2.38
N ILE A 399 -4.69 11.99 -3.35
CA ILE A 399 -4.36 11.72 -4.75
C ILE A 399 -4.79 12.95 -5.55
N ASP A 400 -3.81 13.68 -6.09
CA ASP A 400 -4.03 14.91 -6.84
C ASP A 400 -3.90 14.60 -8.35
N GLY A 401 -4.93 14.94 -9.14
CA GLY A 401 -4.88 14.86 -10.61
C GLY A 401 -6.05 14.11 -11.23
N SER A 402 -6.14 14.14 -12.57
CA SER A 402 -7.17 13.44 -13.32
C SER A 402 -6.87 11.94 -13.38
N LEU A 403 -7.81 11.11 -12.95
CA LEU A 403 -7.74 9.66 -13.15
C LEU A 403 -8.77 9.25 -14.19
N ASP A 404 -8.32 8.72 -15.33
CA ASP A 404 -9.21 8.02 -16.26
C ASP A 404 -9.47 6.60 -15.75
N LEU A 405 -10.38 6.50 -14.77
CA LEU A 405 -10.76 5.22 -14.17
C LEU A 405 -11.62 4.37 -15.11
N ALA A 406 -12.30 5.00 -16.08
CA ALA A 406 -13.20 4.33 -17.01
C ALA A 406 -12.44 3.53 -18.08
N GLY A 407 -11.25 3.98 -18.48
CA GLY A 407 -10.41 3.28 -19.48
C GLY A 407 -9.61 2.08 -18.96
N ILE A 408 -9.69 1.73 -17.67
CA ILE A 408 -8.85 0.68 -17.08
C ILE A 408 -9.47 -0.70 -17.36
N VAL A 409 -8.90 -1.40 -18.34
CA VAL A 409 -9.31 -2.76 -18.70
C VAL A 409 -8.42 -3.81 -18.02
N GLN A 410 -9.03 -4.91 -17.58
CA GLN A 410 -8.30 -6.06 -17.04
C GLN A 410 -7.63 -6.87 -18.16
N GLU A 411 -6.34 -7.17 -18.01
CA GLU A 411 -5.65 -8.09 -18.90
C GLU A 411 -5.93 -9.55 -18.47
N PRO A 412 -6.28 -10.45 -19.40
CA PRO A 412 -6.30 -11.88 -19.10
C PRO A 412 -4.86 -12.33 -18.84
N GLN A 413 -4.49 -12.46 -17.57
CA GLN A 413 -3.21 -13.05 -17.20
C GLN A 413 -3.25 -14.54 -17.48
N LEU A 414 -2.54 -15.00 -18.50
CA LEU A 414 -2.19 -16.42 -18.62
C LEU A 414 -1.33 -16.77 -17.40
N ALA A 415 -1.86 -17.65 -16.55
CA ALA A 415 -1.15 -18.21 -15.42
C ALA A 415 0.13 -18.91 -15.93
N THR A 416 1.28 -18.26 -15.76
CA THR A 416 2.56 -18.92 -16.02
C THR A 416 2.83 -19.82 -14.82
N ALA A 417 2.76 -21.15 -15.01
CA ALA A 417 2.84 -22.16 -13.96
C ALA A 417 4.02 -21.95 -12.98
N THR A 418 5.16 -21.49 -13.48
CA THR A 418 6.37 -21.20 -12.68
C THR A 418 6.23 -19.94 -11.81
N GLY A 419 5.53 -18.91 -12.29
CA GLY A 419 5.31 -17.66 -11.59
C GLY A 419 4.33 -17.78 -10.41
N ASP A 420 3.34 -18.66 -10.54
CA ASP A 420 2.34 -18.98 -9.51
C ASP A 420 2.89 -19.94 -8.45
N ALA A 421 3.74 -20.89 -8.84
CA ALA A 421 4.42 -21.77 -7.90
C ALA A 421 5.38 -21.00 -6.98
N LEU A 422 6.12 -20.01 -7.51
CA LEU A 422 7.03 -19.16 -6.74
C LEU A 422 6.28 -18.09 -5.93
N SER A 423 5.22 -17.49 -6.48
CA SER A 423 4.41 -16.50 -5.73
C SER A 423 3.66 -17.13 -4.56
N SER A 424 3.19 -18.39 -4.71
CA SER A 424 2.63 -19.17 -3.62
C SER A 424 3.69 -19.58 -2.60
N LEU A 425 4.91 -19.96 -3.03
CA LEU A 425 6.03 -20.31 -2.15
C LEU A 425 6.45 -19.15 -1.23
N LEU A 426 6.33 -17.92 -1.69
CA LEU A 426 6.87 -16.72 -1.04
C LEU A 426 5.78 -15.84 -0.40
N GLY A 427 4.54 -16.32 -0.35
CA GLY A 427 3.45 -15.69 0.42
C GLY A 427 3.66 -15.79 1.94
N ALA A 428 4.70 -16.49 2.39
CA ALA A 428 5.14 -16.57 3.77
C ALA A 428 5.92 -15.30 4.17
N ASP A 429 5.31 -14.56 5.09
CA ASP A 429 5.82 -13.47 5.93
C ASP A 429 7.18 -12.82 5.63
N VAL A 430 7.10 -11.60 5.09
CA VAL A 430 7.94 -10.47 5.50
C VAL A 430 7.04 -9.22 5.46
N ASP A 431 6.24 -9.04 6.51
CA ASP A 431 5.54 -7.78 6.79
C ASP A 431 6.58 -6.82 7.41
N PHE A 432 7.41 -6.20 6.56
CA PHE A 432 8.16 -5.01 6.98
C PHE A 432 7.20 -3.82 6.90
N ALA A 433 6.92 -3.25 8.06
CA ALA A 433 6.24 -1.96 8.24
C ALA A 433 7.05 -0.82 7.59
#